data_AF-A0A3C1CWV9-F1
#
_entry.id   AF-A0A3C1CWV9-F1
#
_cell.length_a   1.000
_cell.length_b   1.000
_cell.length_c   1.000
_cell.angle_alpha   90.00
_cell.angle_beta   90.00
_cell.angle_gamma   90.00
#
_symmetry.space_group_name_H-M   'P 1'
#
loop_
_entity.id
_entity.type
_entity.pdbx_description
1 polymer ?
#
loop_
_entity_poly.entity_id
_entity_poly.type
_entity_poly.pdbx_seq_one_letter_code
_entity_poly.pdbx_strand_id
1 'polypeptide(L)'
;MGRSGIDLFIEDGAYTTLSSAVVILVVLTLLFSSTAAIWSMSRAGDTQVAADSGALAGANVISSYHTAATVVDASILSLGLAGFATIGTGLVAMLVPGGKIAASDMVDTGIEIIKTRNRFAKSASEGLQKVETALPYLVAARATQAVSAQDTDNVTYTGTALAVPRTSESDFVALEGSEISTDAIESTSKDLDYAAKELKKASEKTSKAKERAWLADCGGSDRGAVGSCSCMWERARSLAKLSDIENPHYASSVTWEPQVALDRAKAYYRSRLANEAPQGSSVETKAESAARKAFYTYASTEVNRAYVTEDGDEVTSHIPLLPRNSEEVRATELYTDAAWPISAIDDKTYLHYGTSCPNYKKGSPGGLASVADYDGQDRCNRCHFGVSSLGAVAAPSTSIENGFEYHFDKFKDALEDYVECR
;
A
#
# COMPACT_ATOMS: atom_id res chain seq x y z
N MET A 1 -128.36 -31.52 1.65
CA MET A 1 -127.18 -31.43 2.54
C MET A 1 -126.14 -32.45 2.10
N GLY A 2 -124.98 -31.94 1.68
CA GLY A 2 -123.65 -32.57 1.63
C GLY A 2 -123.42 -33.85 0.83
N ARG A 3 -122.80 -33.73 -0.36
CA ARG A 3 -121.79 -34.69 -0.83
C ARG A 3 -120.57 -33.95 -1.39
N SER A 4 -119.40 -34.37 -0.91
CA SER A 4 -118.10 -33.68 -0.95
C SER A 4 -117.27 -34.11 -2.16
N GLY A 5 -116.31 -33.27 -2.56
CA GLY A 5 -115.59 -33.24 -3.84
C GLY A 5 -114.58 -34.37 -4.11
N ILE A 6 -114.88 -35.62 -3.73
CA ILE A 6 -114.00 -36.78 -3.97
C ILE A 6 -114.37 -37.52 -5.28
N ASP A 7 -115.61 -37.38 -5.77
CA ASP A 7 -116.10 -38.07 -6.98
C ASP A 7 -115.56 -37.48 -8.30
N LEU A 8 -114.80 -36.39 -8.29
CA LEU A 8 -114.25 -35.78 -9.51
C LEU A 8 -112.95 -36.45 -10.00
N PHE A 9 -112.42 -37.44 -9.28
CA PHE A 9 -111.14 -38.10 -9.58
C PHE A 9 -111.23 -39.60 -9.89
N ILE A 10 -112.44 -40.15 -10.00
CA ILE A 10 -112.64 -41.56 -10.33
C ILE A 10 -113.28 -41.66 -11.71
N GLU A 11 -112.45 -41.88 -12.73
CA GLU A 11 -112.87 -42.19 -14.09
C GLU A 11 -112.68 -43.70 -14.34
N ASP A 12 -113.77 -44.41 -14.64
CA ASP A 12 -113.77 -45.86 -14.90
C ASP A 12 -113.05 -46.16 -16.23
N GLY A 13 -111.78 -46.55 -16.12
CA GLY A 13 -110.90 -46.89 -17.25
C GLY A 13 -109.45 -46.42 -17.09
N ALA A 14 -109.14 -45.58 -16.09
CA ALA A 14 -107.78 -45.15 -15.79
C ALA A 14 -107.02 -46.20 -14.96
N TYR A 15 -105.72 -46.40 -15.24
CA TYR A 15 -104.80 -47.32 -14.56
C TYR A 15 -104.47 -46.93 -13.09
N THR A 16 -105.48 -46.65 -12.26
CA THR A 16 -105.33 -46.26 -10.85
C THR A 16 -105.41 -47.48 -9.92
N THR A 17 -104.47 -48.41 -10.07
CA THR A 17 -104.31 -49.50 -9.08
C THR A 17 -103.55 -48.99 -7.86
N LEU A 18 -103.76 -49.60 -6.68
CA LEU A 18 -102.95 -49.35 -5.47
C LEU A 18 -101.44 -49.43 -5.79
N SER A 19 -101.06 -50.36 -6.69
CA SER A 19 -99.70 -50.50 -7.20
C SER A 19 -99.21 -49.25 -7.94
N SER A 20 -100.03 -48.66 -8.82
CA SER A 20 -99.68 -47.42 -9.54
C SER A 20 -99.45 -46.25 -8.58
N ALA A 21 -100.29 -46.12 -7.55
CA ALA A 21 -100.15 -45.06 -6.55
C ALA A 21 -98.87 -45.22 -5.70
N VAL A 22 -98.55 -46.45 -5.29
CA VAL A 22 -97.30 -46.76 -4.56
C VAL A 22 -96.08 -46.49 -5.43
N VAL A 23 -96.11 -46.88 -6.72
CA VAL A 23 -95.01 -46.62 -7.65
C VAL A 23 -94.79 -45.11 -7.85
N ILE A 24 -95.87 -44.33 -8.02
CA ILE A 24 -95.77 -42.86 -8.15
C ILE A 24 -95.18 -42.25 -6.87
N LEU A 25 -95.62 -42.68 -5.69
CA LEU A 25 -95.07 -42.21 -4.41
C LEU A 25 -93.58 -42.54 -4.27
N VAL A 26 -93.18 -43.76 -4.59
CA VAL A 26 -91.77 -44.20 -4.56
C VAL A 26 -90.92 -43.37 -5.52
N VAL A 27 -91.38 -43.16 -6.76
CA VAL A 27 -90.70 -42.32 -7.76
C VAL A 27 -90.56 -40.89 -7.27
N LEU A 28 -91.62 -40.30 -6.70
CA LEU A 28 -91.57 -38.95 -6.14
C LEU A 28 -90.59 -38.87 -4.96
N THR A 29 -90.61 -39.82 -4.02
CA THR A 29 -89.64 -39.84 -2.90
C THR A 29 -88.20 -39.95 -3.38
N LEU A 30 -87.92 -40.79 -4.39
CA LEU A 30 -86.58 -40.93 -4.96
C LEU A 30 -86.15 -39.65 -5.69
N LEU A 31 -87.06 -39.01 -6.43
CA LEU A 31 -86.80 -37.76 -7.13
C LEU A 31 -86.53 -36.60 -6.16
N PHE A 32 -87.35 -36.44 -5.13
CA PHE A 32 -87.14 -35.42 -4.10
C PHE A 32 -85.87 -35.71 -3.28
N SER A 33 -85.58 -36.97 -2.94
CA SER A 33 -84.36 -37.34 -2.20
C SER A 33 -83.10 -37.09 -3.04
N SER A 34 -83.12 -37.43 -4.33
CA SER A 34 -81.99 -37.18 -5.24
C SER A 34 -81.79 -35.67 -5.47
N THR A 35 -82.88 -34.91 -5.62
CA THR A 35 -82.82 -33.45 -5.74
C THR A 35 -82.28 -32.81 -4.47
N ALA A 36 -82.73 -33.25 -3.29
CA ALA A 36 -82.20 -32.80 -2.01
C ALA A 36 -80.72 -33.16 -1.82
N ALA A 37 -80.31 -34.36 -2.25
CA ALA A 37 -78.92 -34.80 -2.19
C ALA A 37 -78.01 -33.98 -3.12
N ILE A 38 -78.43 -33.73 -4.37
CA ILE A 38 -77.69 -32.87 -5.31
C ILE A 38 -77.60 -31.44 -4.78
N TRP A 39 -78.70 -30.90 -4.24
CA TRP A 39 -78.72 -29.57 -3.65
C TRP A 39 -77.78 -29.47 -2.44
N SER A 40 -77.81 -30.46 -1.55
CA SER A 40 -76.91 -30.51 -0.39
C SER A 40 -75.44 -30.65 -0.79
N MET A 41 -75.13 -31.52 -1.75
CA MET A 41 -73.76 -31.66 -2.28
C MET A 41 -73.28 -30.38 -2.99
N SER A 42 -74.14 -29.71 -3.75
CA SER A 42 -73.81 -28.43 -4.39
C SER A 42 -73.48 -27.36 -3.34
N ARG A 43 -74.28 -27.23 -2.28
CA ARG A 43 -74.02 -26.29 -1.18
C ARG A 43 -72.76 -26.62 -0.38
N ALA A 44 -72.47 -27.90 -0.18
CA ALA A 44 -71.23 -28.33 0.45
C ALA A 44 -70.01 -27.97 -0.43
N GLY A 45 -70.13 -28.16 -1.75
CA GLY A 45 -69.12 -27.75 -2.72
C GLY A 45 -68.85 -26.24 -2.68
N ASP A 46 -69.90 -25.41 -2.69
CA ASP A 46 -69.75 -23.96 -2.62
C ASP A 46 -69.12 -23.50 -1.29
N THR A 47 -69.48 -24.16 -0.18
CA THR A 47 -68.89 -23.90 1.14
C THR A 47 -67.41 -24.27 1.18
N GLN A 48 -67.02 -25.38 0.53
CA GLN A 48 -65.62 -25.79 0.42
C GLN A 48 -64.81 -24.77 -0.38
N VAL A 49 -65.34 -24.27 -1.51
CA VAL A 49 -64.68 -23.23 -2.30
C VAL A 49 -64.47 -21.95 -1.47
N ALA A 50 -65.45 -21.54 -0.66
CA ALA A 50 -65.31 -20.40 0.23
C ALA A 50 -64.25 -20.64 1.32
N ALA A 51 -64.23 -21.83 1.91
CA ALA A 51 -63.23 -22.21 2.91
C ALA A 51 -61.80 -22.23 2.33
N ASP A 52 -61.61 -22.80 1.13
CA ASP A 52 -60.32 -22.86 0.44
C ASP A 52 -59.83 -21.45 0.07
N SER A 53 -60.73 -20.57 -0.38
CA SER A 53 -60.44 -19.17 -0.63
C SER A 53 -59.98 -18.44 0.63
N GLY A 54 -60.66 -18.66 1.76
CA GLY A 54 -60.26 -18.14 3.07
C GLY A 54 -58.90 -18.65 3.54
N ALA A 55 -58.64 -19.95 3.36
CA ALA A 55 -57.36 -20.57 3.72
C ALA A 55 -56.20 -20.03 2.86
N LEU A 56 -56.39 -19.91 1.53
CA LEU A 56 -55.42 -19.34 0.61
C LEU A 56 -55.15 -17.86 0.92
N ALA A 57 -56.19 -17.08 1.23
CA ALA A 57 -56.04 -15.68 1.63
C ALA A 57 -55.21 -15.55 2.92
N GLY A 58 -55.46 -16.43 3.91
CA GLY A 58 -54.65 -16.51 5.12
C GLY A 58 -53.19 -16.89 4.84
N ALA A 59 -52.96 -17.93 4.03
CA ALA A 59 -51.63 -18.37 3.64
C ALA A 59 -50.83 -17.27 2.91
N ASN A 60 -51.50 -16.47 2.07
CA ASN A 60 -50.89 -15.34 1.38
C ASN A 60 -50.35 -14.27 2.35
N VAL A 61 -50.97 -14.06 3.51
CA VAL A 61 -50.45 -13.13 4.53
C VAL A 61 -49.10 -13.62 5.08
N ILE A 62 -49.01 -14.91 5.43
CA ILE A 62 -47.78 -15.53 5.92
C ILE A 62 -46.69 -15.52 4.84
N SER A 63 -47.05 -15.89 3.60
CA SER A 63 -46.14 -15.85 2.45
C SER A 63 -45.58 -14.44 2.20
N SER A 64 -46.44 -13.41 2.33
CA SER A 64 -46.02 -12.01 2.19
C SER A 64 -45.05 -11.59 3.29
N TYR A 65 -45.30 -12.00 4.53
CA TYR A 65 -44.39 -11.76 5.66
C TYR A 65 -43.04 -12.44 5.45
N HIS A 66 -43.04 -13.72 5.08
CA HIS A 66 -41.82 -14.48 4.81
C HIS A 66 -41.00 -13.82 3.68
N THR A 67 -41.67 -13.37 2.62
CA THR A 67 -41.02 -12.64 1.52
C THR A 67 -40.38 -11.35 2.02
N ALA A 68 -41.10 -10.56 2.83
CA ALA A 68 -40.56 -9.33 3.41
C ALA A 68 -39.33 -9.61 4.30
N ALA A 69 -39.40 -10.62 5.17
CA ALA A 69 -38.29 -11.03 6.03
C ALA A 69 -37.07 -11.48 5.20
N THR A 70 -37.29 -12.28 4.15
CA THR A 70 -36.22 -12.75 3.25
C THR A 70 -35.54 -11.58 2.52
N VAL A 71 -36.32 -10.61 2.04
CA VAL A 71 -35.78 -9.42 1.36
C VAL A 71 -34.98 -8.54 2.33
N VAL A 72 -35.45 -8.39 3.56
CA VAL A 72 -34.73 -7.67 4.62
C VAL A 72 -33.40 -8.36 4.92
N ASP A 73 -33.40 -9.67 5.12
CA ASP A 73 -32.17 -10.44 5.40
C ASP A 73 -31.17 -10.33 4.25
N ALA A 74 -31.62 -10.52 3.01
CA ALA A 74 -30.79 -10.35 1.82
C ALA A 74 -30.21 -8.93 1.70
N SER A 75 -30.99 -7.90 2.09
CA SER A 75 -30.53 -6.50 2.10
C SER A 75 -29.47 -6.26 3.16
N ILE A 76 -29.65 -6.81 4.37
CA ILE A 76 -28.69 -6.75 5.47
C ILE A 76 -27.37 -7.41 5.06
N LEU A 77 -27.43 -8.60 4.46
CA LEU A 77 -26.27 -9.31 3.95
C LEU A 77 -25.56 -8.52 2.84
N SER A 78 -26.32 -7.97 1.90
CA SER A 78 -25.78 -7.18 0.79
C SER A 78 -25.04 -5.94 1.27
N LEU A 79 -25.61 -5.21 2.23
CA LEU A 79 -24.93 -4.06 2.84
C LEU A 79 -23.66 -4.50 3.59
N GLY A 80 -23.71 -5.62 4.31
CA GLY A 80 -22.54 -6.18 4.99
C GLY A 80 -21.39 -6.50 4.03
N LEU A 81 -21.68 -7.27 2.98
CA LEU A 81 -20.71 -7.63 1.96
C LEU A 81 -20.17 -6.41 1.20
N ALA A 82 -21.04 -5.46 0.83
CA ALA A 82 -20.63 -4.23 0.18
C ALA A 82 -19.70 -3.39 1.08
N GLY A 83 -20.04 -3.24 2.35
CA GLY A 83 -19.21 -2.53 3.33
C GLY A 83 -17.83 -3.16 3.47
N PHE A 84 -17.76 -4.48 3.70
CA PHE A 84 -16.49 -5.19 3.83
C PHE A 84 -15.65 -5.19 2.56
N ALA A 85 -16.25 -5.38 1.38
CA ALA A 85 -15.54 -5.33 0.11
C ALA A 85 -14.94 -3.93 -0.14
N THR A 86 -15.69 -2.88 0.20
CA THR A 86 -15.22 -1.49 0.06
C THR A 86 -14.06 -1.19 1.03
N ILE A 87 -14.18 -1.60 2.30
CA ILE A 87 -13.10 -1.49 3.30
C ILE A 87 -11.86 -2.25 2.84
N GLY A 88 -12.01 -3.52 2.47
CA GLY A 88 -10.88 -4.35 2.04
C GLY A 88 -10.15 -3.77 0.83
N THR A 89 -10.89 -3.25 -0.14
CA THR A 89 -10.31 -2.57 -1.31
C THR A 89 -9.58 -1.29 -0.92
N GLY A 90 -10.16 -0.48 -0.02
CA GLY A 90 -9.52 0.72 0.51
C GLY A 90 -8.20 0.42 1.24
N LEU A 91 -8.19 -0.59 2.11
CA LEU A 91 -6.97 -1.00 2.83
C LEU A 91 -5.86 -1.45 1.87
N VAL A 92 -6.18 -2.23 0.84
CA VAL A 92 -5.20 -2.64 -0.18
C VAL A 92 -4.70 -1.43 -0.97
N ALA A 93 -5.59 -0.50 -1.33
CA ALA A 93 -5.23 0.70 -2.07
C ALA A 93 -4.30 1.65 -1.29
N MET A 94 -4.34 1.64 0.05
CA MET A 94 -3.40 2.43 0.88
C MET A 94 -1.93 2.01 0.69
N LEU A 95 -1.70 0.75 0.33
CA LEU A 95 -0.37 0.20 0.07
C LEU A 95 0.14 0.55 -1.34
N VAL A 96 -0.73 1.04 -2.23
CA VAL A 96 -0.37 1.39 -3.60
C VAL A 96 0.12 2.85 -3.66
N PRO A 97 1.32 3.11 -4.24
CA PRO A 97 1.81 4.48 -4.44
C PRO A 97 0.81 5.33 -5.23
N GLY A 98 0.45 6.51 -4.68
CA GLY A 98 -0.46 7.46 -5.33
C GLY A 98 -1.96 7.21 -5.11
N GLY A 99 -2.37 6.08 -4.53
CA GLY A 99 -3.78 5.72 -4.32
C GLY A 99 -4.42 6.23 -3.02
N LYS A 100 -3.66 6.88 -2.14
CA LYS A 100 -4.06 7.11 -0.73
C LYS A 100 -5.33 7.91 -0.50
N ILE A 101 -5.56 8.96 -1.28
CA ILE A 101 -6.76 9.82 -1.08
C ILE A 101 -8.02 9.01 -1.36
N ALA A 102 -8.05 8.33 -2.51
CA ALA A 102 -9.15 7.43 -2.86
C ALA A 102 -9.26 6.26 -1.86
N ALA A 103 -8.13 5.73 -1.36
CA ALA A 103 -8.11 4.63 -0.42
C ALA A 103 -8.77 4.96 0.94
N SER A 104 -8.48 6.13 1.50
CA SER A 104 -9.11 6.60 2.76
C SER A 104 -10.61 6.76 2.60
N ASP A 105 -11.04 7.45 1.52
CA ASP A 105 -12.44 7.69 1.24
C ASP A 105 -13.23 6.36 1.08
N MET A 106 -12.61 5.33 0.50
CA MET A 106 -13.21 4.01 0.37
C MET A 106 -13.39 3.32 1.74
N VAL A 107 -12.39 3.37 2.62
CA VAL A 107 -12.52 2.79 3.97
C VAL A 107 -13.63 3.49 4.75
N ASP A 108 -13.66 4.82 4.73
CA ASP A 108 -14.68 5.62 5.42
C ASP A 108 -16.08 5.35 4.87
N THR A 109 -16.21 5.27 3.55
CA THR A 109 -17.47 4.90 2.87
C THR A 109 -17.94 3.50 3.29
N GLY A 110 -17.02 2.52 3.32
CA GLY A 110 -17.35 1.17 3.74
C GLY A 110 -17.77 1.08 5.21
N ILE A 111 -17.15 1.86 6.10
CA ILE A 111 -17.56 1.99 7.51
C ILE A 111 -18.99 2.56 7.60
N GLU A 112 -19.31 3.60 6.83
CA GLU A 112 -20.66 4.18 6.82
C GLU A 112 -21.72 3.21 6.25
N ILE A 113 -21.36 2.35 5.29
CA ILE A 113 -22.23 1.27 4.82
C ILE A 113 -22.52 0.28 5.96
N ILE A 114 -21.52 -0.12 6.75
CA ILE A 114 -21.71 -1.03 7.89
C ILE A 114 -22.57 -0.39 9.00
N LYS A 115 -22.36 0.89 9.31
CA LYS A 115 -23.25 1.61 10.25
C LYS A 115 -24.68 1.68 9.74
N THR A 116 -24.86 1.89 8.44
CA THR A 116 -26.18 1.88 7.79
C THR A 116 -26.81 0.50 7.83
N ARG A 117 -26.03 -0.57 7.61
CA ARG A 117 -26.45 -1.97 7.79
C ARG A 117 -26.96 -2.22 9.20
N ASN A 118 -26.23 -1.79 10.24
CA ASN A 118 -26.63 -2.01 11.63
C ASN A 118 -27.95 -1.28 11.96
N ARG A 119 -28.08 -0.01 11.56
CA ARG A 119 -29.33 0.76 11.74
C ARG A 119 -30.51 0.14 11.00
N PHE A 120 -30.31 -0.29 9.76
CA PHE A 120 -31.34 -0.94 8.96
C PHE A 120 -31.75 -2.28 9.56
N ALA A 121 -30.80 -3.12 9.96
CA ALA A 121 -31.06 -4.41 10.58
C ALA A 121 -31.90 -4.27 11.85
N LYS A 122 -31.56 -3.31 12.71
CA LYS A 122 -32.32 -3.02 13.94
C LYS A 122 -33.74 -2.56 13.64
N SER A 123 -33.90 -1.53 12.80
CA SER A 123 -35.21 -0.97 12.44
C SER A 123 -36.12 -2.01 11.76
N ALA A 124 -35.57 -2.77 10.81
CA ALA A 124 -36.32 -3.80 10.10
C ALA A 124 -36.71 -4.97 11.03
N SER A 125 -35.83 -5.38 11.95
CA SER A 125 -36.14 -6.40 12.96
C SER A 125 -37.25 -5.96 13.90
N GLU A 126 -37.23 -4.70 14.38
CA GLU A 126 -38.32 -4.14 15.19
C GLU A 126 -39.65 -4.14 14.43
N GLY A 127 -39.63 -3.78 13.14
CA GLY A 127 -40.80 -3.79 12.27
C GLY A 127 -41.36 -5.20 12.06
N LEU A 128 -40.49 -6.15 11.71
CA LEU A 128 -40.86 -7.55 11.48
C LEU A 128 -41.40 -8.21 12.74
N GLN A 129 -40.80 -7.97 13.91
CA GLN A 129 -41.30 -8.49 15.19
C GLN A 129 -42.72 -7.98 15.52
N LYS A 130 -42.99 -6.70 15.24
CA LYS A 130 -44.33 -6.11 15.42
C LYS A 130 -45.36 -6.74 14.48
N VAL A 131 -45.01 -6.91 13.21
CA VAL A 131 -45.91 -7.54 12.22
C VAL A 131 -46.17 -9.00 12.58
N GLU A 132 -45.13 -9.73 12.98
CA GLU A 132 -45.20 -11.12 13.39
C GLU A 132 -46.18 -11.35 14.54
N THR A 133 -46.13 -10.48 15.55
CA THR A 133 -47.06 -10.52 16.68
C THR A 133 -48.52 -10.32 16.24
N ALA A 134 -48.75 -9.58 15.15
CA ALA A 134 -50.07 -9.33 14.58
C ALA A 134 -50.51 -10.39 13.54
N LEU A 135 -49.62 -11.27 13.07
CA LEU A 135 -49.90 -12.21 11.98
C LEU A 135 -51.14 -13.07 12.20
N PRO A 136 -51.39 -13.68 13.37
CA PRO A 136 -52.59 -14.49 13.58
C PRO A 136 -53.89 -13.71 13.36
N TYR A 137 -53.91 -12.43 13.76
CA TYR A 137 -55.05 -11.54 13.56
C TYR A 137 -55.20 -11.12 12.10
N LEU A 138 -54.09 -10.82 11.42
CA LEU A 138 -54.10 -10.46 9.99
C LEU A 138 -54.56 -11.62 9.12
N VAL A 139 -54.14 -12.84 9.43
CA VAL A 139 -54.60 -14.09 8.78
C VAL A 139 -56.12 -14.24 8.97
N ALA A 140 -56.61 -14.15 10.20
CA ALA A 140 -58.03 -14.27 10.49
C ALA A 140 -58.86 -13.21 9.76
N ALA A 141 -58.44 -11.94 9.79
CA ALA A 141 -59.14 -10.84 9.14
C ALA A 141 -59.20 -11.00 7.61
N ARG A 142 -58.09 -11.38 6.97
CA ARG A 142 -58.03 -11.60 5.51
C ARG A 142 -58.83 -12.82 5.08
N ALA A 143 -58.78 -13.90 5.86
CA ALA A 143 -59.58 -15.07 5.60
C ALA A 143 -61.08 -14.76 5.71
N THR A 144 -61.51 -14.06 6.76
CA THR A 144 -62.92 -13.67 6.92
C THR A 144 -63.39 -12.79 5.77
N GLN A 145 -62.58 -11.81 5.36
CA GLN A 145 -62.89 -10.96 4.21
C GLN A 145 -63.04 -11.76 2.92
N ALA A 146 -62.14 -12.73 2.67
CA ALA A 146 -62.17 -13.57 1.47
C ALA A 146 -63.37 -14.52 1.44
N VAL A 147 -63.78 -15.05 2.61
CA VAL A 147 -64.99 -15.88 2.74
C VAL A 147 -66.24 -15.05 2.48
N SER A 148 -66.39 -13.88 3.11
CA SER A 148 -67.55 -13.00 2.90
C SER A 148 -67.65 -12.49 1.46
N ALA A 149 -66.53 -12.42 0.73
CA ALA A 149 -66.53 -12.02 -0.67
C ALA A 149 -67.11 -13.11 -1.61
N GLN A 150 -67.37 -14.32 -1.12
CA GLN A 150 -68.05 -15.38 -1.86
C GLN A 150 -69.58 -15.33 -1.71
N ASP A 151 -70.11 -14.36 -0.97
CA ASP A 151 -71.55 -14.16 -0.83
C ASP A 151 -72.23 -13.98 -2.19
N THR A 152 -73.46 -14.49 -2.28
CA THR A 152 -74.34 -14.30 -3.44
C THR A 152 -75.64 -13.66 -2.96
N ASP A 153 -76.47 -13.16 -3.88
CA ASP A 153 -77.75 -12.52 -3.56
C ASP A 153 -78.68 -13.39 -2.68
N ASN A 154 -78.49 -14.71 -2.68
CA ASN A 154 -79.35 -15.67 -1.97
C ASN A 154 -78.66 -16.43 -0.81
N VAL A 155 -77.33 -16.35 -0.68
CA VAL A 155 -76.56 -17.11 0.34
C VAL A 155 -75.38 -16.30 0.86
N THR A 156 -75.28 -16.24 2.19
CA THR A 156 -74.19 -15.60 2.95
C THR A 156 -73.29 -16.67 3.56
N TYR A 157 -71.98 -16.51 3.40
CA TYR A 157 -70.94 -17.35 3.97
C TYR A 157 -70.25 -16.62 5.14
N THR A 158 -69.92 -17.37 6.18
CA THR A 158 -69.14 -16.86 7.31
C THR A 158 -68.12 -17.90 7.71
N GLY A 159 -66.86 -17.50 7.81
CA GLY A 159 -65.74 -18.38 8.11
C GLY A 159 -64.48 -17.57 8.33
N THR A 160 -63.45 -18.20 8.91
CA THR A 160 -62.14 -17.60 9.14
C THR A 160 -61.06 -18.67 9.13
N ALA A 161 -59.81 -18.28 8.97
CA ALA A 161 -58.65 -19.17 9.04
C ALA A 161 -57.88 -18.95 10.34
N LEU A 162 -57.37 -20.03 10.92
CA LEU A 162 -56.55 -20.01 12.13
C LEU A 162 -55.10 -20.34 11.74
N ALA A 163 -54.18 -19.43 12.02
CA ALA A 163 -52.76 -19.68 11.85
C ALA A 163 -52.27 -20.70 12.90
N VAL A 164 -51.60 -21.75 12.43
CA VAL A 164 -50.95 -22.77 13.27
C VAL A 164 -49.55 -23.04 12.70
N PRO A 165 -48.49 -23.04 13.52
CA PRO A 165 -48.46 -22.77 14.97
C PRO A 165 -48.77 -21.29 15.30
N ARG A 166 -49.20 -21.03 16.55
CA ARG A 166 -49.50 -19.66 17.03
C ARG A 166 -48.27 -18.90 17.53
N THR A 167 -47.19 -19.62 17.79
CA THR A 167 -45.91 -19.08 18.24
C THR A 167 -44.92 -19.18 17.09
N SER A 168 -44.15 -18.13 16.90
CA SER A 168 -43.07 -18.11 15.92
C SER A 168 -41.74 -18.52 16.56
N GLU A 169 -40.85 -19.06 15.74
CA GLU A 169 -39.47 -19.40 16.08
C GLU A 169 -38.46 -18.39 15.47
N SER A 170 -38.95 -17.24 14.97
CA SER A 170 -38.08 -16.19 14.42
C SER A 170 -37.11 -15.66 15.46
N ASP A 171 -35.87 -15.45 15.03
CA ASP A 171 -34.79 -14.88 15.83
C ASP A 171 -34.41 -13.50 15.29
N PHE A 172 -34.34 -12.50 16.18
CA PHE A 172 -34.03 -11.11 15.86
C PHE A 172 -32.76 -10.65 16.57
N VAL A 173 -31.66 -11.37 16.33
CA VAL A 173 -30.32 -11.14 16.89
C VAL A 173 -29.88 -9.66 16.85
N ALA A 174 -30.27 -8.91 15.81
CA ALA A 174 -29.97 -7.47 15.70
C ALA A 174 -30.55 -6.59 16.83
N LEU A 175 -31.55 -7.06 17.56
CA LEU A 175 -32.14 -6.37 18.72
C LEU A 175 -31.35 -6.61 20.01
N GLU A 176 -30.52 -7.66 20.05
CA GLU A 176 -29.73 -8.05 21.23
C GLU A 176 -28.38 -7.30 21.34
N GLY A 177 -28.09 -6.40 20.40
CA GLY A 177 -26.85 -5.61 20.38
C GLY A 177 -25.67 -6.30 19.69
N SER A 178 -25.91 -7.35 18.90
CA SER A 178 -24.92 -8.05 18.07
C SER A 178 -24.48 -7.24 16.84
N GLU A 179 -24.20 -5.95 17.02
CA GLU A 179 -23.80 -5.05 15.94
C GLU A 179 -22.38 -5.36 15.48
N ILE A 180 -22.11 -5.18 14.19
CA ILE A 180 -20.74 -5.25 13.68
C ILE A 180 -20.02 -4.00 14.20
N SER A 181 -19.05 -4.18 15.10
CA SER A 181 -18.21 -3.08 15.59
C SER A 181 -17.30 -2.57 14.46
N THR A 182 -17.28 -1.25 14.28
CA THR A 182 -16.40 -0.57 13.31
C THR A 182 -15.11 -0.06 13.95
N ASP A 183 -14.99 -0.08 15.27
CA ASP A 183 -13.89 0.57 16.02
C ASP A 183 -12.53 -0.08 15.73
N ALA A 184 -12.51 -1.42 15.65
CA ALA A 184 -11.31 -2.18 15.29
C ALA A 184 -10.85 -1.89 13.86
N ILE A 185 -11.81 -1.68 12.94
CA ILE A 185 -11.52 -1.37 11.54
C ILE A 185 -10.98 0.06 11.43
N GLU A 186 -11.60 1.00 12.14
CA GLU A 186 -11.17 2.40 12.14
C GLU A 186 -9.78 2.59 12.74
N SER A 187 -9.48 1.92 13.86
CA SER A 187 -8.14 1.93 14.47
C SER A 187 -7.08 1.32 13.55
N THR A 188 -7.33 0.12 13.03
CA THR A 188 -6.41 -0.56 12.10
C THR A 188 -6.17 0.27 10.83
N SER A 189 -7.20 0.92 10.30
CA SER A 189 -7.10 1.82 9.14
C SER A 189 -6.16 3.01 9.41
N LYS A 190 -6.28 3.64 10.59
CA LYS A 190 -5.41 4.75 11.00
C LYS A 190 -3.96 4.31 11.15
N ASP A 191 -3.72 3.14 11.75
CA ASP A 191 -2.37 2.59 11.91
C ASP A 191 -1.74 2.28 10.56
N LEU A 192 -2.51 1.74 9.61
CA LEU A 192 -2.06 1.46 8.25
C LEU A 192 -1.72 2.74 7.47
N ASP A 193 -2.57 3.77 7.55
CA ASP A 193 -2.31 5.07 6.91
C ASP A 193 -1.04 5.72 7.48
N TYR A 194 -0.85 5.65 8.81
CA TYR A 194 0.37 6.12 9.46
C TYR A 194 1.61 5.37 8.95
N ALA A 195 1.60 4.03 8.98
CA ALA A 195 2.70 3.20 8.50
C ALA A 195 3.02 3.50 7.02
N ALA A 196 2.00 3.61 6.17
CA ALA A 196 2.18 3.94 4.76
C ALA A 196 2.78 5.36 4.58
N LYS A 197 2.45 6.33 5.44
CA LYS A 197 3.00 7.70 5.38
C LYS A 197 4.48 7.70 5.78
N GLU A 198 4.83 6.97 6.83
CA GLU A 198 6.22 6.82 7.27
C GLU A 198 7.05 6.10 6.21
N LEU A 199 6.54 5.02 5.60
CA LEU A 199 7.20 4.34 4.48
C LEU A 199 7.47 5.28 3.29
N LYS A 200 6.49 6.12 2.94
CA LYS A 200 6.65 7.11 1.87
C LYS A 200 7.72 8.14 2.21
N LYS A 201 7.71 8.68 3.43
CA LYS A 201 8.72 9.64 3.90
C LYS A 201 10.13 9.02 3.91
N ALA A 202 10.25 7.79 4.38
CA ALA A 202 11.51 7.05 4.38
C ALA A 202 12.02 6.90 2.94
N SER A 203 11.18 6.38 2.02
CA SER A 203 11.50 6.24 0.60
C SER A 203 11.91 7.56 -0.08
N GLU A 204 11.20 8.66 0.21
CA GLU A 204 11.57 10.00 -0.28
C GLU A 204 12.91 10.48 0.28
N LYS A 205 13.19 10.23 1.57
CA LYS A 205 14.46 10.61 2.21
C LYS A 205 15.63 9.83 1.59
N THR A 206 15.48 8.52 1.45
CA THR A 206 16.44 7.63 0.78
C THR A 206 16.69 8.07 -0.66
N SER A 207 15.63 8.39 -1.42
CA SER A 207 15.74 8.83 -2.81
C SER A 207 16.48 10.16 -2.93
N LYS A 208 16.20 11.12 -2.04
CA LYS A 208 16.91 12.41 -1.99
C LYS A 208 18.37 12.27 -1.58
N ALA A 209 18.69 11.35 -0.66
CA ALA A 209 20.07 11.06 -0.29
C ALA A 209 20.85 10.46 -1.49
N LYS A 210 20.26 9.46 -2.18
CA LYS A 210 20.84 8.89 -3.41
C LYS A 210 20.99 9.94 -4.51
N GLU A 211 20.02 10.84 -4.67
CA GLU A 211 20.07 11.95 -5.62
C GLU A 211 21.20 12.93 -5.32
N ARG A 212 21.43 13.28 -4.05
CA ARG A 212 22.58 14.12 -3.66
C ARG A 212 23.91 13.46 -3.97
N ALA A 213 24.05 12.15 -3.73
CA ALA A 213 25.25 11.40 -4.09
C ALA A 213 25.47 11.38 -5.61
N TRP A 214 24.40 11.16 -6.39
CA TRP A 214 24.43 11.24 -7.85
C TRP A 214 24.81 12.65 -8.33
N LEU A 215 24.29 13.72 -7.74
CA LEU A 215 24.63 15.10 -8.11
C LEU A 215 26.12 15.39 -7.90
N ALA A 216 26.70 14.90 -6.81
CA ALA A 216 28.13 15.04 -6.54
C ALA A 216 29.01 14.26 -7.54
N ASP A 217 28.54 13.10 -8.03
CA ASP A 217 29.28 12.29 -9.00
C ASP A 217 29.04 12.69 -10.46
N CYS A 218 27.80 12.59 -10.95
CA CYS A 218 27.41 12.74 -12.35
C CYS A 218 26.51 13.94 -12.63
N GLY A 219 25.59 14.25 -11.70
CA GLY A 219 24.40 15.06 -11.98
C GLY A 219 24.57 16.57 -11.92
N GLY A 220 25.67 17.08 -11.34
CA GLY A 220 25.92 18.53 -11.24
C GLY A 220 25.97 19.27 -12.59
N SER A 221 26.13 18.55 -13.72
CA SER A 221 26.33 19.10 -15.06
C SER A 221 25.10 19.71 -15.74
N ASP A 222 24.07 20.11 -14.97
CA ASP A 222 22.81 20.59 -15.53
C ASP A 222 23.03 21.92 -16.29
N ARG A 223 22.67 21.95 -17.58
CA ARG A 223 23.09 23.01 -18.53
C ARG A 223 22.54 24.41 -18.20
N GLY A 224 21.58 24.51 -17.28
CA GLY A 224 21.01 25.76 -16.79
C GLY A 224 21.78 26.40 -15.62
N ALA A 225 22.70 25.67 -14.99
CA ALA A 225 23.57 26.21 -13.95
C ALA A 225 24.84 26.80 -14.60
N VAL A 226 24.97 28.12 -14.55
CA VAL A 226 26.15 28.83 -15.08
C VAL A 226 27.38 28.46 -14.25
N GLY A 227 28.31 27.69 -14.84
CA GLY A 227 29.63 27.35 -14.26
C GLY A 227 30.04 25.91 -14.57
N SER A 228 30.85 25.70 -15.62
CA SER A 228 31.40 24.38 -15.97
C SER A 228 32.30 23.85 -14.85
N CYS A 229 32.13 22.58 -14.44
CA CYS A 229 32.85 21.83 -13.41
C CYS A 229 32.15 21.76 -12.03
N SER A 230 31.07 21.00 -11.94
CA SER A 230 30.23 20.89 -10.73
C SER A 230 30.08 19.46 -10.16
N CYS A 231 30.75 18.45 -10.72
CA CYS A 231 30.71 17.07 -10.24
C CYS A 231 31.98 16.26 -10.57
N MET A 232 32.17 15.10 -9.94
CA MET A 232 33.33 14.22 -10.14
C MET A 232 33.52 13.81 -11.61
N TRP A 233 32.45 13.56 -12.36
CA TRP A 233 32.49 13.19 -13.78
C TRP A 233 33.19 14.25 -14.64
N GLU A 234 32.85 15.53 -14.46
CA GLU A 234 33.47 16.64 -15.22
C GLU A 234 34.92 16.84 -14.80
N ARG A 235 35.19 16.78 -13.48
CA ARG A 235 36.55 16.95 -12.95
C ARG A 235 37.46 15.83 -13.41
N ALA A 236 37.00 14.58 -13.40
CA ALA A 236 37.78 13.45 -13.88
C ALA A 236 38.09 13.56 -15.38
N ARG A 237 37.12 14.00 -16.19
CA ARG A 237 37.34 14.28 -17.61
C ARG A 237 38.37 15.40 -17.83
N SER A 238 38.26 16.50 -17.08
CA SER A 238 39.11 17.69 -17.26
C SER A 238 40.54 17.46 -16.76
N LEU A 239 40.69 16.95 -15.53
CA LEU A 239 41.96 16.87 -14.83
C LEU A 239 42.74 15.58 -15.11
N ALA A 240 42.04 14.46 -15.33
CA ALA A 240 42.66 13.15 -15.57
C ALA A 240 42.47 12.63 -17.00
N LYS A 241 41.73 13.36 -17.85
CA LYS A 241 41.47 13.01 -19.26
C LYS A 241 40.93 11.59 -19.43
N LEU A 242 40.11 11.13 -18.48
CA LEU A 242 39.53 9.80 -18.53
C LEU A 242 38.65 9.64 -19.78
N SER A 243 38.68 8.44 -20.36
CA SER A 243 37.85 8.07 -21.50
C SER A 243 36.38 7.93 -21.09
N ASP A 244 35.45 7.95 -22.05
CA ASP A 244 34.02 7.75 -21.76
C ASP A 244 33.72 6.34 -21.18
N ILE A 245 34.60 5.36 -21.42
CA ILE A 245 34.51 4.01 -20.86
C ILE A 245 34.89 4.00 -19.37
N GLU A 246 35.96 4.72 -19.00
CA GLU A 246 36.42 4.84 -17.61
C GLU A 246 35.64 5.91 -16.81
N ASN A 247 34.90 6.77 -17.51
CA ASN A 247 34.18 7.89 -16.95
C ASN A 247 32.75 7.98 -17.53
N PRO A 248 31.91 6.94 -17.36
CA PRO A 248 30.54 6.94 -17.88
C PRO A 248 29.69 8.03 -17.22
N HIS A 249 28.75 8.59 -17.99
CA HIS A 249 27.78 9.59 -17.54
C HIS A 249 26.38 8.95 -17.40
N TYR A 250 25.68 9.32 -16.33
CA TYR A 250 24.31 8.86 -16.07
C TYR A 250 23.39 10.05 -15.88
N ALA A 251 22.25 10.03 -16.58
CA ALA A 251 21.31 11.14 -16.64
C ALA A 251 20.41 11.27 -15.40
N SER A 252 20.35 10.27 -14.52
CA SER A 252 19.56 10.34 -13.29
C SER A 252 20.12 9.44 -12.19
N SER A 253 19.74 9.72 -10.95
CA SER A 253 20.04 8.88 -9.78
C SER A 253 19.38 7.51 -9.81
N VAL A 254 18.39 7.30 -10.70
CA VAL A 254 17.66 6.04 -10.85
C VAL A 254 18.46 5.01 -11.65
N THR A 255 19.16 5.45 -12.70
CA THR A 255 19.99 4.57 -13.54
C THR A 255 21.45 4.53 -13.11
N TRP A 256 21.82 5.36 -12.15
CA TRP A 256 23.15 5.43 -11.56
C TRP A 256 23.24 4.61 -10.28
N GLU A 257 24.40 4.00 -10.07
CA GLU A 257 24.74 3.23 -8.88
C GLU A 257 25.97 3.86 -8.20
N PRO A 258 26.02 3.89 -6.84
CA PRO A 258 27.16 4.48 -6.13
C PRO A 258 28.53 3.89 -6.50
N GLN A 259 28.56 2.61 -6.92
CA GLN A 259 29.77 1.94 -7.37
C GLN A 259 30.45 2.68 -8.54
N VAL A 260 29.66 3.30 -9.42
CA VAL A 260 30.17 4.09 -10.55
C VAL A 260 31.09 5.21 -10.08
N ALA A 261 30.73 5.91 -9.00
CA ALA A 261 31.53 7.00 -8.46
C ALA A 261 32.85 6.51 -7.86
N LEU A 262 32.84 5.34 -7.21
CA LEU A 262 34.06 4.71 -6.69
C LEU A 262 34.98 4.27 -7.82
N ASP A 263 34.46 3.61 -8.85
CA ASP A 263 35.25 3.17 -10.00
C ASP A 263 35.88 4.36 -10.73
N ARG A 264 35.12 5.45 -10.85
CA ARG A 264 35.61 6.73 -11.37
C ARG A 264 36.75 7.29 -10.52
N ALA A 265 36.61 7.30 -9.19
CA ALA A 265 37.66 7.76 -8.29
C ALA A 265 38.93 6.91 -8.39
N LYS A 266 38.79 5.58 -8.47
CA LYS A 266 39.90 4.64 -8.69
C LYS A 266 40.63 4.95 -10.02
N ALA A 267 39.88 5.13 -11.10
CA ALA A 267 40.43 5.48 -12.41
C ALA A 267 41.11 6.86 -12.40
N TYR A 268 40.50 7.84 -11.73
CA TYR A 268 41.01 9.20 -11.60
C TYR A 268 42.40 9.22 -10.93
N TYR A 269 42.54 8.67 -9.72
CA TYR A 269 43.82 8.69 -9.02
C TYR A 269 44.89 7.87 -9.75
N ARG A 270 44.52 6.74 -10.36
CA ARG A 270 45.44 5.95 -11.19
C ARG A 270 45.99 6.77 -12.36
N SER A 271 45.11 7.47 -13.09
CA SER A 271 45.50 8.32 -14.23
C SER A 271 46.33 9.52 -13.78
N ARG A 272 45.94 10.21 -12.70
CA ARG A 272 46.69 11.34 -12.14
C ARG A 272 48.09 10.93 -11.71
N LEU A 273 48.23 9.78 -11.04
CA LEU A 273 49.53 9.25 -10.63
C LEU A 273 50.42 8.89 -11.82
N ALA A 274 49.86 8.22 -12.84
CA ALA A 274 50.61 7.80 -14.02
C ALA A 274 51.14 8.97 -14.86
N ASN A 275 50.41 10.09 -14.86
CA ASN A 275 50.71 11.28 -15.66
C ASN A 275 51.34 12.43 -14.85
N GLU A 276 51.58 12.25 -13.54
CA GLU A 276 52.13 13.31 -12.68
C GLU A 276 53.59 13.63 -13.06
N ALA A 277 53.83 14.90 -13.38
CA ALA A 277 55.11 15.43 -13.76
C ALA A 277 55.23 16.91 -13.33
N PRO A 278 56.45 17.40 -13.08
CA PRO A 278 56.66 18.80 -12.72
C PRO A 278 56.25 19.73 -13.87
N GLN A 279 55.53 20.79 -13.54
CA GLN A 279 55.05 21.80 -14.50
C GLN A 279 56.16 22.73 -15.01
N GLY A 280 57.38 22.57 -14.50
CA GLY A 280 58.54 23.37 -14.86
C GLY A 280 59.84 22.69 -14.44
N SER A 281 60.96 23.39 -14.67
CA SER A 281 62.30 22.88 -14.36
C SER A 281 62.82 23.32 -12.98
N SER A 282 62.10 24.21 -12.29
CA SER A 282 62.50 24.78 -11.00
C SER A 282 62.52 23.74 -9.88
N VAL A 283 63.18 24.07 -8.77
CA VAL A 283 63.26 23.15 -7.62
C VAL A 283 61.91 23.04 -6.92
N GLU A 284 61.17 24.14 -6.86
CA GLU A 284 59.85 24.29 -6.26
C GLU A 284 58.82 23.44 -7.02
N THR A 285 58.75 23.58 -8.35
CA THR A 285 57.83 22.81 -9.19
C THR A 285 58.11 21.30 -9.16
N LYS A 286 59.38 20.91 -8.98
CA LYS A 286 59.76 19.50 -8.75
C LYS A 286 59.38 19.01 -7.36
N ALA A 287 59.53 19.84 -6.33
CA ALA A 287 59.12 19.52 -4.97
C ALA A 287 57.59 19.37 -4.86
N GLU A 288 56.83 20.27 -5.49
CA GLU A 288 55.37 20.17 -5.58
C GLU A 288 54.91 18.92 -6.34
N SER A 289 55.58 18.58 -7.45
CA SER A 289 55.27 17.36 -8.19
C SER A 289 55.55 16.09 -7.38
N ALA A 290 56.64 16.06 -6.63
CA ALA A 290 56.92 14.96 -5.71
C ALA A 290 55.87 14.85 -4.60
N ALA A 291 55.42 15.98 -4.04
CA ALA A 291 54.31 16.00 -3.08
C ALA A 291 53.00 15.47 -3.70
N ARG A 292 52.63 15.91 -4.92
CA ARG A 292 51.44 15.42 -5.64
C ARG A 292 51.53 13.93 -5.94
N LYS A 293 52.70 13.45 -6.35
CA LYS A 293 52.92 12.03 -6.64
C LYS A 293 52.75 11.17 -5.38
N ALA A 294 53.27 11.63 -4.23
CA ALA A 294 53.05 10.95 -2.95
C ALA A 294 51.56 10.96 -2.57
N PHE A 295 50.88 12.10 -2.68
CA PHE A 295 49.44 12.19 -2.41
C PHE A 295 48.61 11.26 -3.30
N TYR A 296 48.83 11.23 -4.63
CA TYR A 296 48.10 10.34 -5.52
C TYR A 296 48.40 8.86 -5.28
N THR A 297 49.61 8.53 -4.83
CA THR A 297 49.96 7.16 -4.42
C THR A 297 49.16 6.74 -3.18
N TYR A 298 49.11 7.61 -2.17
CA TYR A 298 48.31 7.42 -0.96
C TYR A 298 46.82 7.32 -1.28
N ALA A 299 46.27 8.31 -2.00
CA ALA A 299 44.85 8.36 -2.36
C ALA A 299 44.43 7.16 -3.21
N SER A 300 45.26 6.71 -4.16
CA SER A 300 44.98 5.50 -4.93
C SER A 300 44.96 4.25 -4.05
N THR A 301 45.81 4.17 -3.02
CA THR A 301 45.84 3.03 -2.09
C THR A 301 44.57 3.01 -1.24
N GLU A 302 44.21 4.15 -0.66
CA GLU A 302 43.02 4.30 0.18
C GLU A 302 41.73 4.05 -0.60
N VAL A 303 41.56 4.69 -1.77
CA VAL A 303 40.34 4.53 -2.58
C VAL A 303 40.20 3.10 -3.14
N ASN A 304 41.30 2.35 -3.30
CA ASN A 304 41.22 0.93 -3.66
C ASN A 304 40.69 0.04 -2.52
N ARG A 305 40.81 0.48 -1.26
CA ARG A 305 40.20 -0.19 -0.10
C ARG A 305 38.72 0.18 0.06
N ALA A 306 38.26 1.24 -0.61
CA ALA A 306 36.86 1.67 -0.57
C ALA A 306 35.93 0.67 -1.27
N TYR A 307 34.74 0.49 -0.69
CA TYR A 307 33.70 -0.37 -1.24
C TYR A 307 32.32 0.25 -1.01
N VAL A 308 31.40 -0.09 -1.91
CA VAL A 308 29.96 -0.02 -1.67
C VAL A 308 29.37 -1.38 -2.00
N THR A 309 28.48 -1.88 -1.16
CA THR A 309 27.77 -3.14 -1.39
C THR A 309 26.30 -2.89 -1.13
N GLU A 310 25.49 -3.12 -2.17
CA GLU A 310 24.04 -3.10 -2.10
C GLU A 310 23.55 -4.56 -2.16
N ASP A 311 23.06 -5.11 -1.04
CA ASP A 311 22.46 -6.45 -0.97
C ASP A 311 21.01 -6.36 -0.50
N GLY A 312 20.08 -6.41 -1.46
CA GLY A 312 18.66 -6.31 -1.19
C GLY A 312 18.31 -4.97 -0.53
N ASP A 313 18.05 -5.00 0.77
CA ASP A 313 17.71 -3.81 1.57
C ASP A 313 18.88 -3.20 2.34
N GLU A 314 19.99 -3.93 2.50
CA GLU A 314 21.15 -3.46 3.24
C GLU A 314 22.16 -2.80 2.29
N VAL A 315 22.57 -1.58 2.62
CA VAL A 315 23.65 -0.88 1.92
C VAL A 315 24.77 -0.68 2.91
N THR A 316 25.95 -1.23 2.61
CA THR A 316 27.16 -0.96 3.39
C THR A 316 28.19 -0.25 2.53
N SER A 317 28.92 0.68 3.12
CA SER A 317 29.97 1.39 2.42
C SER A 317 31.14 1.72 3.33
N HIS A 318 32.30 1.84 2.72
CA HIS A 318 33.48 2.44 3.32
C HIS A 318 34.14 3.35 2.30
N ILE A 319 34.17 4.65 2.58
CA ILE A 319 34.91 5.63 1.78
C ILE A 319 35.95 6.31 2.67
N PRO A 320 37.25 6.20 2.34
CA PRO A 320 38.30 6.81 3.13
C PRO A 320 38.18 8.33 3.08
N LEU A 321 38.53 8.97 4.19
CA LEU A 321 38.77 10.40 4.19
C LEU A 321 40.18 10.66 3.66
N LEU A 322 40.29 11.44 2.59
CA LEU A 322 41.59 11.89 2.09
C LEU A 322 42.00 13.17 2.82
N PRO A 323 43.29 13.33 3.21
CA PRO A 323 43.72 14.47 4.00
C PRO A 323 43.50 15.77 3.22
N ARG A 324 42.97 16.78 3.92
CA ARG A 324 42.56 18.08 3.37
C ARG A 324 43.51 19.21 3.76
N ASN A 325 44.47 18.99 4.65
CA ASN A 325 45.39 20.03 5.11
C ASN A 325 46.63 19.41 5.77
N SER A 326 47.56 20.27 6.20
CA SER A 326 48.81 19.81 6.84
C SER A 326 48.57 19.09 8.17
N GLU A 327 47.50 19.39 8.89
CA GLU A 327 47.16 18.73 10.15
C GLU A 327 46.66 17.31 9.89
N GLU A 328 45.73 17.15 8.96
CA GLU A 328 45.23 15.84 8.55
C GLU A 328 46.31 14.97 7.92
N VAL A 329 47.26 15.55 7.17
CA VAL A 329 48.42 14.80 6.66
C VAL A 329 49.22 14.15 7.79
N ARG A 330 49.32 14.78 8.98
CA ARG A 330 50.05 14.21 10.13
C ARG A 330 49.43 12.92 10.66
N ALA A 331 48.15 12.70 10.39
CA ALA A 331 47.43 11.49 10.79
C ALA A 331 47.55 10.34 9.77
N THR A 332 48.35 10.52 8.70
CA THR A 332 48.44 9.57 7.58
C THR A 332 49.86 9.05 7.37
N GLU A 333 49.96 7.96 6.60
CA GLU A 333 51.23 7.36 6.16
C GLU A 333 52.11 8.37 5.39
N LEU A 334 51.53 9.40 4.76
CA LEU A 334 52.29 10.48 4.10
C LEU A 334 53.25 11.21 5.05
N TYR A 335 52.94 11.25 6.34
CA TYR A 335 53.74 11.90 7.36
C TYR A 335 54.75 10.95 8.02
N THR A 336 54.35 9.71 8.27
CA THR A 336 55.11 8.73 9.07
C THR A 336 56.02 7.83 8.24
N ASP A 337 55.75 7.64 6.95
CA ASP A 337 56.54 6.72 6.13
C ASP A 337 57.90 7.29 5.78
N ALA A 338 58.94 6.46 5.93
CA ALA A 338 60.30 6.78 5.56
C ALA A 338 60.51 6.73 4.03
N ALA A 339 59.91 7.68 3.32
CA ALA A 339 59.88 7.74 1.87
C ALA A 339 60.80 8.83 1.27
N TRP A 340 61.35 9.73 2.12
CA TRP A 340 61.97 10.96 1.64
C TRP A 340 63.49 10.96 1.85
N PRO A 341 64.29 11.26 0.81
CA PRO A 341 65.74 11.23 0.92
C PRO A 341 66.30 12.34 1.80
N ILE A 342 67.31 12.00 2.60
CA ILE A 342 68.04 12.95 3.46
C ILE A 342 69.49 13.12 3.02
N SER A 343 70.05 14.31 3.24
CA SER A 343 71.48 14.56 3.06
C SER A 343 72.06 15.41 4.19
N ALA A 344 73.34 15.20 4.49
CA ALA A 344 74.10 15.99 5.46
C ALA A 344 74.92 17.08 4.74
N ILE A 345 74.79 18.34 5.19
CA ILE A 345 75.54 19.52 4.72
C ILE A 345 75.90 20.34 5.94
N ASP A 346 77.19 20.66 6.11
CA ASP A 346 77.70 21.51 7.20
C ASP A 346 77.18 21.09 8.60
N ASP A 347 77.37 19.81 8.94
CA ASP A 347 76.94 19.15 10.20
C ASP A 347 75.42 19.17 10.48
N LYS A 348 74.59 19.55 9.49
CA LYS A 348 73.13 19.47 9.57
C LYS A 348 72.56 18.50 8.54
N THR A 349 71.52 17.76 8.93
CA THR A 349 70.79 16.88 8.01
C THR A 349 69.50 17.53 7.55
N TYR A 350 69.18 17.41 6.26
CA TYR A 350 67.98 17.99 5.67
C TYR A 350 67.16 16.94 4.92
N LEU A 351 65.84 17.05 5.02
CA LEU A 351 64.88 16.32 4.22
C LEU A 351 64.73 16.95 2.82
N HIS A 352 64.62 16.11 1.79
CA HIS A 352 64.44 16.54 0.42
C HIS A 352 63.26 15.84 -0.25
N TYR A 353 62.62 16.53 -1.21
CA TYR A 353 61.57 15.95 -2.05
C TYR A 353 62.05 14.81 -2.95
N GLY A 354 63.36 14.70 -3.15
CA GLY A 354 63.97 13.77 -4.10
C GLY A 354 65.48 13.99 -4.25
N THR A 355 66.16 12.98 -4.81
CA THR A 355 67.61 12.97 -5.04
C THR A 355 68.08 13.97 -6.10
N SER A 356 67.14 14.57 -6.83
CA SER A 356 67.39 15.61 -7.82
C SER A 356 67.53 17.01 -7.21
N CYS A 357 67.26 17.20 -5.90
CA CYS A 357 67.45 18.46 -5.21
C CYS A 357 68.91 18.94 -5.28
N PRO A 358 69.18 20.22 -5.62
CA PRO A 358 70.56 20.72 -5.70
C PRO A 358 71.35 20.60 -4.39
N ASN A 359 70.70 20.80 -3.24
CA ASN A 359 71.36 20.64 -1.95
C ASN A 359 71.61 19.16 -1.63
N TYR A 360 70.67 18.26 -1.95
CA TYR A 360 70.90 16.82 -1.81
C TYR A 360 72.15 16.35 -2.56
N LYS A 361 72.33 16.83 -3.80
CA LYS A 361 73.51 16.49 -4.63
C LYS A 361 74.83 17.05 -4.10
N LYS A 362 74.79 18.12 -3.32
CA LYS A 362 75.98 18.75 -2.71
C LYS A 362 76.33 18.11 -1.37
N GLY A 363 75.35 17.60 -0.64
CA GLY A 363 75.52 16.93 0.64
C GLY A 363 75.91 15.46 0.53
N SER A 364 76.17 14.86 1.69
CA SER A 364 76.40 13.41 1.81
C SER A 364 75.06 12.68 1.98
N PRO A 365 74.68 11.73 1.11
CA PRO A 365 73.43 10.98 1.22
C PRO A 365 73.32 10.20 2.55
N GLY A 366 72.16 10.28 3.21
CA GLY A 366 71.92 9.67 4.52
C GLY A 366 70.81 8.61 4.57
N GLY A 367 70.27 8.17 3.43
CA GLY A 367 69.14 7.23 3.36
C GLY A 367 67.78 7.91 3.19
N LEU A 368 66.72 7.23 3.62
CA LEU A 368 65.34 7.74 3.62
C LEU A 368 64.87 8.00 5.06
N ALA A 369 64.05 9.03 5.24
CA ALA A 369 63.41 9.37 6.50
C ALA A 369 61.96 9.80 6.28
N SER A 370 61.19 9.86 7.38
CA SER A 370 59.82 10.35 7.34
C SER A 370 59.75 11.88 7.43
N VAL A 371 58.60 12.45 7.09
CA VAL A 371 58.36 13.88 7.35
C VAL A 371 58.26 14.12 8.86
N ALA A 372 57.74 13.16 9.62
CA ALA A 372 57.63 13.24 11.07
C ALA A 372 58.98 13.43 11.76
N ASP A 373 60.01 12.70 11.33
CA ASP A 373 61.36 12.79 11.91
C ASP A 373 61.97 14.20 11.77
N TYR A 374 61.58 14.94 10.73
CA TYR A 374 62.14 16.23 10.34
C TYR A 374 61.20 17.41 10.55
N ASP A 375 59.99 17.17 11.04
CA ASP A 375 59.05 18.25 11.27
C ASP A 375 59.43 19.04 12.54
N GLY A 376 59.43 20.37 12.42
CA GLY A 376 60.00 21.26 13.44
C GLY A 376 61.53 21.46 13.37
N GLN A 377 62.24 20.74 12.48
CA GLN A 377 63.67 20.96 12.21
C GLN A 377 63.91 22.02 11.11
N ASP A 378 65.17 22.44 10.94
CA ASP A 378 65.59 23.32 9.86
C ASP A 378 65.31 22.68 8.49
N ARG A 379 64.56 23.40 7.64
CA ARG A 379 64.25 22.93 6.28
C ARG A 379 65.37 23.28 5.30
N CYS A 380 65.55 22.43 4.30
CA CYS A 380 66.43 22.73 3.17
C CYS A 380 66.04 24.08 2.53
N ASN A 381 66.96 25.04 2.52
CA ASN A 381 66.75 26.39 1.97
C ASN A 381 66.58 26.45 0.43
N ARG A 382 66.63 25.31 -0.27
CA ARG A 382 66.42 25.22 -1.71
C ARG A 382 65.10 24.60 -2.10
N CYS A 383 64.68 23.53 -1.43
CA CYS A 383 63.41 22.87 -1.79
C CYS A 383 62.30 23.09 -0.77
N HIS A 384 62.61 23.57 0.44
CA HIS A 384 61.66 23.85 1.51
C HIS A 384 60.67 22.71 1.83
N PHE A 385 61.03 21.48 1.42
CA PHE A 385 60.15 20.34 1.44
C PHE A 385 59.87 19.90 2.87
N GLY A 386 58.61 19.55 3.16
CA GLY A 386 58.16 19.08 4.47
C GLY A 386 56.64 18.97 4.52
N VAL A 387 56.08 18.92 5.73
CA VAL A 387 54.63 18.70 5.96
C VAL A 387 53.75 19.73 5.25
N SER A 388 54.19 21.00 5.17
CA SER A 388 53.43 22.04 4.46
C SER A 388 53.40 21.82 2.95
N SER A 389 54.41 21.17 2.36
CA SER A 389 54.39 20.83 0.93
C SER A 389 53.34 19.76 0.63
N LEU A 390 53.22 18.76 1.51
CA LEU A 390 52.19 17.72 1.40
C LEU A 390 50.80 18.29 1.69
N GLY A 391 50.65 19.09 2.75
CA GLY A 391 49.39 19.75 3.08
C GLY A 391 48.93 20.78 2.06
N ALA A 392 49.86 21.42 1.32
CA ALA A 392 49.52 22.34 0.24
C ALA A 392 48.99 21.63 -1.02
N VAL A 393 49.24 20.33 -1.19
CA VAL A 393 48.60 19.53 -2.23
C VAL A 393 47.18 19.16 -1.81
N ALA A 394 47.02 18.76 -0.55
CA ALA A 394 45.74 18.41 0.05
C ALA A 394 44.74 19.59 0.05
N ALA A 395 45.14 20.77 0.55
CA ALA A 395 44.21 21.87 0.84
C ALA A 395 43.47 22.51 -0.33
N PRO A 396 44.11 22.85 -1.46
CA PRO A 396 43.40 23.40 -2.61
C PRO A 396 42.46 22.35 -3.23
N SER A 397 42.82 21.07 -3.20
CA SER A 397 42.06 20.01 -3.85
C SER A 397 40.69 19.75 -3.19
N THR A 398 40.58 19.98 -1.89
CA THR A 398 39.38 19.68 -1.09
C THR A 398 38.57 20.92 -0.71
N SER A 399 39.10 22.13 -0.92
CA SER A 399 38.45 23.38 -0.48
C SER A 399 37.97 24.28 -1.63
N ILE A 400 38.24 23.93 -2.88
CA ILE A 400 37.74 24.67 -4.05
C ILE A 400 36.78 23.80 -4.84
N GLU A 401 35.70 24.39 -5.35
CA GLU A 401 34.71 23.68 -6.18
C GLU A 401 35.33 23.11 -7.47
N ASN A 402 36.49 23.62 -7.88
CA ASN A 402 37.26 23.06 -8.99
C ASN A 402 38.11 21.82 -8.60
N GLY A 403 38.04 21.32 -7.37
CA GLY A 403 38.75 20.12 -6.95
C GLY A 403 37.96 18.85 -7.27
N PHE A 404 38.62 17.78 -7.69
CA PHE A 404 37.95 16.47 -7.75
C PHE A 404 37.62 15.99 -6.34
N GLU A 405 38.57 16.17 -5.43
CA GLU A 405 38.54 15.77 -4.04
C GLU A 405 37.40 16.48 -3.27
N TYR A 406 37.09 17.74 -3.62
CA TYR A 406 35.90 18.45 -3.11
C TYR A 406 34.58 17.74 -3.43
N HIS A 407 34.40 17.28 -4.67
CA HIS A 407 33.19 16.56 -5.06
C HIS A 407 33.18 15.11 -4.55
N PHE A 408 34.35 14.48 -4.43
CA PHE A 408 34.48 13.17 -3.81
C PHE A 408 34.05 13.19 -2.34
N ASP A 409 34.37 14.28 -1.63
CA ASP A 409 33.94 14.50 -0.25
C ASP A 409 32.42 14.71 -0.13
N LYS A 410 31.84 15.54 -1.01
CA LYS A 410 30.38 15.68 -1.09
C LYS A 410 29.67 14.37 -1.41
N PHE A 411 30.27 13.55 -2.29
CA PHE A 411 29.76 12.23 -2.62
C PHE A 411 29.81 11.31 -1.40
N LYS A 412 30.92 11.31 -0.65
CA LYS A 412 31.06 10.56 0.60
C LYS A 412 29.97 10.95 1.60
N ASP A 413 29.83 12.23 1.92
CA ASP A 413 28.84 12.70 2.90
C ASP A 413 27.42 12.32 2.47
N ALA A 414 27.10 12.48 1.18
CA ALA A 414 25.80 12.11 0.65
C ALA A 414 25.57 10.59 0.61
N LEU A 415 26.64 9.79 0.46
CA LEU A 415 26.56 8.35 0.50
C LEU A 415 26.37 7.84 1.94
N GLU A 416 27.04 8.43 2.93
CA GLU A 416 26.82 8.14 4.35
C GLU A 416 25.35 8.39 4.71
N ASP A 417 24.79 9.53 4.31
CA ASP A 417 23.36 9.83 4.47
C ASP A 417 22.45 8.80 3.75
N TYR A 418 22.86 8.31 2.58
CA TYR A 418 22.09 7.30 1.83
C TYR A 418 22.09 5.95 2.55
N VAL A 419 23.25 5.55 3.08
CA VAL A 419 23.43 4.34 3.89
C VAL A 419 22.61 4.42 5.16
N GLU A 420 22.61 5.55 5.87
CA GLU A 420 21.78 5.74 7.07
C GLU A 420 20.26 5.68 6.80
N CYS A 421 19.84 5.91 5.55
CA CYS A 421 18.43 5.87 5.15
C CYS A 421 17.97 4.50 4.64
N ARG A 422 18.88 3.51 4.55
CA ARG A 422 18.60 2.14 4.12
C ARG A 422 18.75 1.21 5.30
#